data_AF-A0A6A5AAB4-F1
#
_entry.id   AF-A0A6A5AAB4-F1
#
_cell.length_a   1.000
_cell.length_b   1.000
_cell.length_c   1.000
_cell.angle_alpha   90.00
_cell.angle_beta   90.00
_cell.angle_gamma   90.00
#
_symmetry.space_group_name_H-M   'P 1'
#
loop_
_entity.id
_entity.type
_entity.pdbx_description
1 polymer ?
#
loop_
_entity_poly.entity_id
_entity_poly.type
_entity_poly.pdbx_seq_one_letter_code
_entity_poly.pdbx_strand_id
1 'polypeptide(L)'
;MKTHKGPTAEKKKRVLDAFLRGDNWKLVAQHNDMSLATARRVVTTGRTTLLPRGGFRPSKSKVTPEIRAALEQYLDKNCQYTLREMQTFVAANFAGTELSVQTIRRHILGMLYTVKQV
;
A
#
# COMPACT_ATOMS: atom_id res chain seq x y z
N MET A 1 16.96 5.74 -13.58
CA MET A 1 17.16 5.44 -12.14
C MET A 1 17.28 3.93 -11.95
N LYS A 2 18.42 3.43 -11.46
CA LYS A 2 18.54 2.02 -11.06
C LYS A 2 17.75 1.82 -9.76
N THR A 3 16.65 1.09 -9.81
CA THR A 3 15.95 0.68 -8.58
C THR A 3 16.85 -0.32 -7.85
N HIS A 4 17.48 0.09 -6.73
CA HIS A 4 18.21 -0.84 -5.88
C HIS A 4 17.24 -1.86 -5.28
N LYS A 5 17.13 -3.02 -5.91
CA LYS A 5 16.34 -4.15 -5.43
C LYS A 5 17.08 -4.74 -4.23
N GLY A 6 16.41 -4.76 -3.07
CA GLY A 6 16.99 -5.36 -1.86
C GLY A 6 17.29 -6.86 -2.05
N PRO A 7 18.05 -7.48 -1.13
CA PRO A 7 18.41 -8.89 -1.24
C PRO A 7 17.17 -9.78 -1.34
N THR A 8 17.21 -10.76 -2.24
CA THR A 8 16.11 -11.70 -2.47
C THR A 8 15.82 -12.54 -1.22
N ALA A 9 14.59 -13.07 -1.13
CA ALA A 9 14.20 -13.93 -0.02
C ALA A 9 15.11 -15.16 0.11
N GLU A 10 15.55 -15.72 -1.01
CA GLU A 10 16.49 -16.84 -1.05
C GLU A 10 17.86 -16.49 -0.47
N LYS A 11 18.44 -15.35 -0.86
CA LYS A 11 19.72 -14.87 -0.31
C LYS A 11 19.61 -14.70 1.21
N LYS A 12 18.48 -14.20 1.72
CA LYS A 12 18.21 -14.09 3.16
C LYS A 12 18.06 -15.45 3.83
N LYS A 13 17.38 -16.40 3.18
CA LYS A 13 17.21 -17.76 3.69
C LYS A 13 18.56 -18.47 3.86
N ARG A 14 19.44 -18.39 2.86
CA ARG A 14 20.80 -18.98 2.95
C ARG A 14 21.61 -18.46 4.14
N VAL A 15 21.55 -17.14 4.40
CA VAL A 15 22.22 -16.52 5.54
C VAL A 15 21.60 -16.97 6.87
N LEU A 16 20.27 -17.07 6.93
CA LEU A 16 19.57 -17.53 8.13
C LEU A 16 19.87 -19.01 8.42
N ASP A 17 19.83 -19.86 7.40
CA ASP A 17 20.12 -21.30 7.53
C ASP A 17 21.56 -21.52 8.03
N ALA A 18 22.53 -20.77 7.50
CA ALA A 18 23.91 -20.80 7.99
C ALA A 18 24.01 -20.40 9.47
N PHE A 19 23.28 -19.36 9.89
CA PHE A 19 23.25 -18.96 11.30
C PHE A 19 22.64 -20.04 12.20
N LEU A 20 21.53 -20.66 11.77
CA LEU A 20 20.86 -21.72 12.53
C LEU A 20 21.70 -22.99 12.66
N ARG A 21 22.57 -23.28 11.69
CA ARG A 21 23.55 -24.38 11.75
C ARG A 21 24.80 -24.06 12.58
N GLY A 22 24.98 -22.82 13.03
CA GLY A 22 26.19 -22.37 13.71
C GLY A 22 27.36 -22.06 12.77
N ASP A 23 27.13 -22.04 11.45
CA ASP A 23 28.15 -21.72 10.44
C ASP A 23 28.51 -20.22 10.44
N ASN A 24 29.59 -19.86 9.73
CA ASN A 24 29.96 -18.46 9.53
C ASN A 24 29.02 -17.74 8.53
N TRP A 25 27.85 -17.35 9.02
CA TRP A 25 26.84 -16.63 8.24
C TRP A 25 27.31 -15.26 7.69
N LYS A 26 28.36 -14.64 8.28
CA LYS A 26 28.93 -13.39 7.77
C LYS A 26 29.64 -13.60 6.44
N LEU A 27 30.36 -14.71 6.30
CA LEU A 27 31.00 -15.11 5.05
C LEU A 27 29.95 -15.46 3.98
N VAL A 28 28.90 -16.19 4.38
CA VAL A 28 27.76 -16.47 3.48
C VAL A 28 27.10 -15.17 3.00
N ALA A 29 26.95 -14.16 3.86
CA ALA A 29 26.41 -12.86 3.46
C ALA A 29 27.27 -12.14 2.41
N GLN A 30 28.59 -12.15 2.58
CA GLN A 30 29.54 -11.57 1.62
C GLN A 30 29.44 -12.26 0.25
N HIS A 31 29.43 -13.59 0.22
CA HIS A 31 29.26 -14.35 -1.03
C HIS A 31 27.89 -14.16 -1.71
N ASN A 32 26.88 -13.68 -0.98
CA ASN A 32 25.55 -13.39 -1.53
C ASN A 32 25.35 -11.90 -1.84
N ASP A 33 26.41 -11.08 -1.89
CA ASP A 33 26.36 -9.62 -2.09
C ASP A 33 25.41 -8.91 -1.11
N MET A 34 25.30 -9.45 0.10
CA MET A 34 24.43 -8.91 1.12
C MET A 34 25.25 -8.07 2.08
N SER A 35 24.82 -6.81 2.28
CA SER A 35 25.46 -5.97 3.28
C SER A 35 25.34 -6.61 4.67
N LEU A 36 26.41 -6.51 5.47
CA LEU A 36 26.46 -7.11 6.81
C LEU A 36 25.33 -6.59 7.71
N ALA A 37 24.93 -5.32 7.55
CA ALA A 37 23.79 -4.74 8.25
C ALA A 37 22.47 -5.45 7.91
N THR A 38 22.26 -5.79 6.63
CA THR A 38 21.06 -6.54 6.21
C THR A 38 21.10 -7.97 6.71
N ALA A 39 22.26 -8.63 6.62
CA ALA A 39 22.46 -9.99 7.13
C ALA A 39 22.22 -10.08 8.64
N ARG A 40 22.74 -9.12 9.42
CA ARG A 40 22.46 -8.99 10.86
C ARG A 40 20.95 -8.90 11.11
N ARG A 41 20.25 -8.02 10.40
CA ARG A 41 18.79 -7.88 10.56
C ARG A 41 18.05 -9.19 10.27
N VAL A 42 18.47 -9.93 9.24
CA VAL A 42 17.87 -11.23 8.91
C VAL A 42 18.07 -12.23 10.04
N VAL A 43 19.30 -12.37 10.54
CA VAL A 43 19.64 -13.29 11.63
C VAL A 43 18.91 -12.91 12.93
N THR A 44 18.91 -11.63 13.30
CA THR A 44 18.27 -11.16 14.54
C THR A 44 16.75 -11.30 14.49
N THR A 45 16.12 -11.05 13.34
CA THR A 45 14.65 -11.07 13.22
C THR A 45 14.08 -12.41 12.73
N GLY A 46 14.93 -13.29 12.20
CA GLY A 46 14.51 -14.52 11.49
C GLY A 46 13.75 -14.26 10.18
N ARG A 47 13.58 -13.00 9.74
CA ARG A 47 12.70 -12.66 8.61
C ARG A 47 13.43 -12.74 7.27
N THR A 48 13.02 -13.69 6.45
CA THR A 48 13.50 -13.87 5.07
C THR A 48 12.54 -13.30 4.02
N THR A 49 11.28 -13.10 4.37
CA THR A 49 10.25 -12.60 3.45
C THR A 49 10.50 -11.14 3.03
N LEU A 50 10.04 -10.81 1.83
CA LEU A 50 10.00 -9.43 1.32
C LEU A 50 8.63 -8.85 1.64
N LEU A 51 8.59 -7.95 2.63
CA LEU A 51 7.37 -7.24 2.95
C LEU A 51 7.04 -6.21 1.84
N PRO A 52 5.75 -6.02 1.53
CA PRO A 52 5.33 -4.94 0.63
C PRO A 52 5.83 -3.61 1.20
N ARG A 53 6.34 -2.75 0.31
CA ARG A 53 6.84 -1.42 0.66
C ARG A 53 5.86 -0.36 0.23
N GLY A 54 5.65 0.64 1.10
CA GLY A 54 4.68 1.69 0.86
C GLY A 54 3.25 1.17 0.92
N GLY A 55 2.33 1.94 0.34
CA GLY A 55 0.91 1.61 0.31
C GLY A 55 0.02 2.68 0.89
N PHE A 56 -1.26 2.57 0.57
CA PHE A 56 -2.31 3.42 1.09
C PHE A 56 -2.57 3.11 2.56
N ARG A 57 -2.72 4.15 3.38
CA ARG A 57 -3.10 4.03 4.79
C ARG A 57 -4.57 4.44 4.94
N PRO A 58 -5.51 3.50 5.17
CA PRO A 58 -6.93 3.83 5.27
C PRO A 58 -7.25 4.90 6.31
N SER A 59 -6.55 4.88 7.46
CA SER A 59 -6.72 5.87 8.54
C SER A 59 -6.29 7.30 8.19
N LYS A 60 -5.59 7.50 7.07
CA LYS A 60 -5.20 8.83 6.56
C LYS A 60 -5.99 9.23 5.32
N SER A 61 -6.96 8.42 4.90
CA SER A 61 -7.83 8.74 3.77
C SER A 61 -8.77 9.88 4.13
N LYS A 62 -8.88 10.88 3.25
CA LYS A 62 -9.95 11.89 3.34
C LYS A 62 -11.31 11.33 2.95
N VAL A 63 -11.34 10.33 2.05
CA VAL A 63 -12.57 9.67 1.63
C VAL A 63 -12.72 8.41 2.46
N THR A 64 -13.62 8.48 3.43
CA THR A 64 -13.97 7.34 4.27
C THR A 64 -14.97 6.42 3.54
N PRO A 65 -15.17 5.18 4.03
CA PRO A 65 -16.19 4.30 3.48
C PRO A 65 -17.59 4.92 3.45
N GLU A 66 -17.94 5.71 4.47
CA GLU A 66 -19.25 6.38 4.60
C GLU A 66 -19.41 7.46 3.52
N ILE A 67 -18.37 8.26 3.28
CA ILE A 67 -18.38 9.25 2.20
C ILE A 67 -18.49 8.55 0.84
N ARG A 68 -17.80 7.43 0.65
CA ARG A 68 -17.90 6.64 -0.58
C ARG A 68 -19.32 6.12 -0.80
N ALA A 69 -19.95 5.57 0.23
CA ALA A 69 -21.34 5.10 0.16
C ALA A 69 -22.32 6.25 -0.15
N ALA A 70 -22.09 7.44 0.42
CA ALA A 70 -22.90 8.61 0.08
C ALA A 70 -22.73 9.04 -1.38
N LEU A 71 -21.51 9.01 -1.93
CA LEU A 71 -21.29 9.29 -3.35
C LEU A 71 -22.02 8.30 -4.26
N GLU A 72 -22.06 7.02 -3.89
CA GLU A 72 -22.84 5.99 -4.59
C GLU A 72 -24.34 6.30 -4.52
N GLN A 73 -24.88 6.58 -3.33
CA GLN A 73 -26.28 6.96 -3.15
C GLN A 73 -26.68 8.22 -3.94
N TYR A 74 -25.79 9.20 -4.09
CA TYR A 74 -26.06 10.38 -4.91
C TYR A 74 -26.21 10.01 -6.39
N LEU A 75 -25.35 9.13 -6.90
CA LEU A 75 -25.43 8.65 -8.28
C LEU A 75 -26.69 7.83 -8.53
N ASP A 76 -27.06 6.97 -7.58
CA ASP A 76 -28.28 6.15 -7.64
C ASP A 76 -29.54 7.02 -7.61
N LYS A 77 -29.52 8.10 -6.81
CA LYS A 77 -30.63 9.04 -6.71
C LYS A 77 -30.79 9.88 -7.98
N ASN A 78 -29.69 10.41 -8.52
CA ASN A 78 -29.69 11.12 -9.80
C ASN A 78 -28.28 11.11 -10.43
N CYS A 79 -28.15 10.38 -11.53
CA CYS A 79 -26.90 10.28 -12.28
C CYS A 79 -26.52 11.56 -13.06
N GLN A 80 -27.41 12.56 -13.11
CA GLN A 80 -27.14 13.86 -13.74
C GLN A 80 -26.45 14.86 -12.81
N TYR A 81 -26.30 14.53 -11.51
CA TYR A 81 -25.57 15.41 -10.60
C TYR A 81 -24.14 15.63 -11.08
N THR A 82 -23.77 16.90 -11.15
CA THR A 82 -22.42 17.31 -11.48
C THR A 82 -21.48 17.04 -10.30
N LEU A 83 -20.19 16.88 -10.60
CA LEU A 83 -19.18 16.67 -9.56
C LEU A 83 -19.09 17.84 -8.55
N ARG A 84 -19.47 19.07 -8.97
CA ARG A 84 -19.52 20.24 -8.09
C ARG A 84 -20.70 20.16 -7.12
N GLU A 85 -21.87 19.73 -7.59
CA GLU A 85 -23.03 19.51 -6.71
C GLU A 85 -22.72 18.40 -5.69
N MET A 86 -22.14 17.29 -6.14
CA MET A 86 -21.72 16.21 -5.23
C MET A 86 -20.67 16.68 -4.21
N GLN A 87 -19.78 17.60 -4.59
CA GLN A 87 -18.82 18.23 -3.67
C GLN A 87 -19.55 19.02 -2.58
N THR A 88 -20.55 19.81 -2.95
CA THR A 88 -21.40 20.56 -2.01
C THR A 88 -22.17 19.61 -1.09
N PHE A 89 -22.71 18.51 -1.61
CA PHE A 89 -23.42 17.50 -0.79
C PHE A 89 -22.49 16.83 0.22
N VAL A 90 -21.27 16.49 -0.17
CA VAL A 90 -20.28 15.93 0.77
C VAL A 90 -19.94 16.93 1.87
N ALA A 91 -19.69 18.20 1.51
CA ALA A 91 -19.39 19.23 2.49
C ALA A 91 -20.55 19.46 3.48
N ALA A 92 -21.80 19.36 3.00
CA ALA A 92 -23.00 19.50 3.83
C ALA A 92 -23.23 18.28 4.75
N ASN A 93 -23.06 17.07 4.24
CA ASN A 93 -23.38 15.83 4.96
C ASN A 93 -22.24 15.36 5.87
N PHE A 94 -21.00 15.78 5.61
CA PHE A 94 -19.81 15.38 6.35
C PHE A 94 -19.02 16.62 6.79
N ALA A 95 -19.43 17.20 7.92
CA ALA A 95 -18.82 18.41 8.47
C ALA A 95 -17.29 18.29 8.60
N GLY A 96 -16.57 19.33 8.17
CA GLY A 96 -15.11 19.35 8.19
C GLY A 96 -14.42 18.56 7.06
N THR A 97 -15.18 17.98 6.13
CA THR A 97 -14.62 17.25 4.99
C THR A 97 -14.65 18.09 3.72
N GLU A 98 -13.47 18.57 3.32
CA GLU A 98 -13.27 19.20 2.01
C GLU A 98 -12.59 18.23 1.03
N LEU A 99 -13.35 17.82 0.02
CA LEU A 99 -12.85 17.02 -1.09
C LEU A 99 -12.71 17.89 -2.33
N SER A 100 -11.66 17.66 -3.12
CA SER A 100 -11.56 18.25 -4.45
C SER A 100 -12.46 17.50 -5.44
N VAL A 101 -12.90 18.20 -6.49
CA VAL A 101 -13.62 17.62 -7.63
C VAL A 101 -12.85 16.44 -8.24
N GLN A 102 -11.51 16.53 -8.30
CA GLN A 102 -10.67 15.44 -8.82
C GLN A 102 -10.74 14.19 -7.93
N THR A 103 -10.75 14.35 -6.62
CA THR A 103 -10.90 13.23 -5.67
C THR A 103 -12.24 12.55 -5.86
N ILE A 104 -13.33 13.32 -5.93
CA ILE A 104 -14.68 12.79 -6.17
C ILE A 104 -14.72 12.02 -7.51
N ARG A 105 -14.24 12.63 -8.60
CA ARG A 105 -14.13 11.98 -9.92
C ARG A 105 -13.37 10.67 -9.84
N ARG A 106 -12.21 10.64 -9.18
CA ARG A 106 -11.38 9.44 -9.03
C ARG A 106 -12.14 8.33 -8.31
N HIS A 107 -12.85 8.65 -7.24
CA HIS A 107 -13.62 7.65 -6.50
C HIS A 107 -14.80 7.12 -7.31
N ILE A 108 -15.53 7.99 -8.02
CA ILE A 108 -16.63 7.59 -8.91
C ILE A 108 -16.12 6.66 -10.02
N LEU A 109 -15.05 7.05 -10.71
CA LEU A 109 -14.42 6.19 -11.72
C LEU A 109 -13.95 4.87 -11.13
N GLY A 110 -13.39 4.90 -9.92
CA GLY A 110 -12.97 3.69 -9.21
C GLY A 110 -14.12 2.79 -8.75
N MET A 111 -15.36 3.29 -8.68
CA MET A 111 -16.56 2.49 -8.43
C MET A 111 -17.08 1.86 -9.73
N LEU A 112 -17.16 2.65 -10.80
CA LEU A 112 -17.70 2.21 -12.10
C LEU A 112 -16.76 1.24 -12.84
N TYR A 113 -15.45 1.45 -12.74
CA TYR A 113 -14.44 0.68 -13.47
C TYR A 113 -13.60 -0.19 -12.54
N THR A 114 -14.23 -0.85 -11.56
CA THR A 114 -13.53 -1.86 -10.76
C THR A 114 -13.13 -3.02 -11.66
N VAL A 115 -11.82 -3.19 -11.86
CA VAL A 115 -11.29 -4.34 -12.61
C VAL A 115 -11.66 -5.61 -11.85
N LYS A 116 -12.31 -6.55 -12.54
CA LYS A 116 -12.62 -7.87 -11.99
C LYS A 116 -11.31 -8.52 -11.54
N GLN A 117 -11.24 -8.89 -10.26
CA GLN A 117 -10.15 -9.74 -9.77
C GLN A 117 -10.47 -11.17 -10.24
N VAL A 118 -9.60 -11.73 -11.09
CA VAL A 118 -9.62 -13.14 -11.52
C VAL A 118 -8.95 -13.98 -10.44
#